data_AF-A0A2D6VW58-F1
#
_entry.id   AF-A0A2D6VW58-F1
#
_cell.length_a   1.000
_cell.length_b   1.000
_cell.length_c   1.000
_cell.angle_alpha   90.00
_cell.angle_beta   90.00
_cell.angle_gamma   90.00
#
_symmetry.space_group_name_H-M   'P 1'
#
loop_
_entity.id
_entity.type
_entity.pdbx_description
1 polymer ?
#
loop_
_entity_poly.entity_id
_entity_poly.type
_entity_poly.pdbx_seq_one_letter_code
_entity_poly.pdbx_strand_id
1 'polypeptide(L)'
;MLRAVLAGTTLLAVGIILRKPFPRDGSIWGWIILAGLGMTGLGYYGMFHAAEFVSPGLATVIANGQPLIAAGLAFQFLRERLSSKGWIGLWLGFAGILIIAGPRILQGPLALSTGFAYVLLAAFGVAVGNIAIKKLSGRADAAIAMGLQLLIGAVPLAFLALLTEDQGQIDWSPVFIASLLGLAIPGTALAFWLWQYTLGKIELSKANVFSFLVPVFGLTIGAAFFGERLTPLIIMGTAIATAGVWLTTIKSSSDVQPKAKGARDGRA
;
A
#
# COMPACT_ATOMS: atom_id res chain seq x y z
N MET A 1 15.66 5.44 -2.03
CA MET A 1 15.36 6.53 -3.01
C MET A 1 15.40 6.09 -4.49
N LEU A 2 16.45 5.39 -4.95
CA LEU A 2 16.72 5.16 -6.38
C LEU A 2 15.56 4.52 -7.15
N ARG A 3 14.95 3.49 -6.58
CA ARG A 3 13.77 2.80 -7.15
C ARG A 3 12.62 3.76 -7.45
N ALA A 4 12.30 4.65 -6.49
CA ALA A 4 11.21 5.60 -6.64
C ALA A 4 11.52 6.70 -7.66
N VAL A 5 12.77 7.21 -7.68
CA VAL A 5 13.21 8.20 -8.66
C VAL A 5 13.15 7.64 -10.08
N LEU A 6 13.70 6.44 -10.29
CA LEU A 6 13.71 5.80 -11.60
C LEU A 6 12.29 5.47 -12.09
N ALA A 7 11.44 4.93 -11.23
CA ALA A 7 10.05 4.64 -11.57
C ALA A 7 9.26 5.93 -11.86
N GLY A 8 9.44 6.96 -11.01
CA GLY A 8 8.76 8.24 -11.12
C GLY A 8 9.14 9.01 -12.39
N THR A 9 10.44 9.07 -12.70
CA THR A 9 10.95 9.68 -13.94
C THR A 9 10.47 8.93 -15.17
N THR A 10 10.43 7.60 -15.14
CA THR A 10 9.93 6.79 -16.26
C THR A 10 8.46 7.10 -16.55
N LEU A 11 7.60 7.12 -15.53
CA LEU A 11 6.19 7.46 -15.71
C LEU A 11 5.98 8.90 -16.17
N LEU A 12 6.74 9.85 -15.61
CA LEU A 12 6.68 11.24 -16.07
C LEU A 12 7.13 11.40 -17.51
N ALA A 13 8.23 10.76 -17.91
CA ALA A 13 8.72 10.77 -19.28
C ALA A 13 7.65 10.23 -20.24
N VAL A 14 7.04 9.08 -19.91
CA VAL A 14 5.93 8.52 -20.70
C VAL A 14 4.76 9.49 -20.78
N GLY A 15 4.34 10.09 -19.67
CA GLY A 15 3.25 11.07 -19.65
C GLY A 15 3.54 12.31 -20.49
N ILE A 16 4.77 12.84 -20.43
CA ILE A 16 5.23 14.00 -21.21
C ILE A 16 5.29 13.66 -22.71
N ILE A 17 5.87 12.51 -23.08
CA ILE A 17 5.96 12.04 -24.47
C ILE A 17 4.56 11.88 -25.07
N LEU A 18 3.62 11.33 -24.28
CA LEU A 18 2.21 11.19 -24.66
C LEU A 18 1.40 12.48 -24.52
N ARG A 19 2.05 13.62 -24.21
CA ARG A 19 1.45 14.95 -24.06
C ARG A 19 0.26 14.97 -23.10
N LYS A 20 0.33 14.19 -22.03
CA LYS A 20 -0.72 14.14 -21.01
C LYS A 20 -0.75 15.44 -20.20
N PRO A 21 -1.95 15.93 -19.83
CA PRO A 21 -2.08 17.19 -19.13
C PRO A 21 -1.54 17.07 -17.70
N PHE A 22 -0.78 18.07 -17.27
CA PHE A 22 -0.38 18.22 -15.87
C PHE A 22 -1.54 18.78 -15.03
N PRO A 23 -1.60 18.42 -13.73
CA PRO A 23 -2.57 19.00 -12.81
C PRO A 23 -2.47 20.52 -12.74
N ARG A 24 -3.60 21.20 -12.97
CA ARG A 24 -3.70 22.67 -12.84
C ARG A 24 -4.36 23.11 -11.53
N ASP A 25 -5.08 22.20 -10.88
CA ASP A 25 -5.81 22.45 -9.64
C ASP A 25 -4.92 22.13 -8.41
N GLY A 26 -4.81 23.09 -7.49
CA GLY A 26 -4.07 22.93 -6.23
C GLY A 26 -4.61 21.81 -5.35
N SER A 27 -5.91 21.50 -5.42
CA SER A 27 -6.50 20.35 -4.72
C SER A 27 -5.90 19.03 -5.19
N ILE A 28 -5.65 18.89 -6.50
CA ILE A 28 -5.03 17.68 -7.08
C ILE A 28 -3.58 17.55 -6.59
N TRP A 29 -2.83 18.66 -6.55
CA TRP A 29 -1.48 18.67 -5.98
C TRP A 29 -1.44 18.22 -4.52
N GLY A 30 -2.39 18.67 -3.70
CA GLY A 30 -2.52 18.22 -2.30
C GLY A 30 -2.66 16.70 -2.18
N TRP A 31 -3.47 16.07 -3.04
CA TRP A 31 -3.61 14.62 -3.06
C TRP A 31 -2.38 13.90 -3.61
N ILE A 32 -1.68 14.47 -4.60
CA ILE A 32 -0.42 13.91 -5.10
C ILE A 32 0.66 13.95 -4.01
N ILE A 33 0.76 15.05 -3.26
CA ILE A 33 1.70 15.19 -2.16
C ILE A 33 1.36 14.20 -1.05
N LEU A 34 0.09 14.08 -0.66
CA LEU A 34 -0.33 13.12 0.34
C LEU A 34 -0.05 11.68 -0.10
N ALA A 35 -0.30 11.35 -1.37
CA ALA A 35 0.07 10.06 -1.94
C ALA A 35 1.58 9.84 -1.90
N GLY A 36 2.38 10.83 -2.31
CA GLY A 36 3.83 10.73 -2.33
C GLY A 36 4.43 10.55 -0.95
N LEU A 37 4.05 11.38 0.01
CA LEU A 37 4.57 11.30 1.39
C LEU A 37 4.06 10.04 2.11
N GLY A 38 2.80 9.65 1.91
CA GLY A 38 2.23 8.45 2.51
C GLY A 38 2.72 7.16 1.85
N MET A 39 2.31 6.92 0.60
CA MET A 39 2.59 5.66 -0.13
C MET A 39 4.08 5.47 -0.37
N THR A 40 4.76 6.50 -0.87
CA THR A 40 6.15 6.37 -1.32
C THR A 40 7.10 6.70 -0.18
N GLY A 41 6.92 7.83 0.50
CA GLY A 41 7.77 8.25 1.63
C GLY A 41 7.70 7.26 2.79
N LEU A 42 6.61 7.29 3.56
CA LEU A 42 6.43 6.40 4.71
C LEU A 42 6.36 4.93 4.32
N GLY A 43 5.66 4.60 3.22
CA GLY A 43 5.52 3.24 2.73
C GLY A 43 6.85 2.58 2.38
N TYR A 44 7.71 3.24 1.60
CA TYR A 44 9.01 2.66 1.27
C TYR A 44 9.99 2.74 2.42
N TYR A 45 9.99 3.84 3.18
CA TYR A 45 10.84 3.95 4.37
C TYR A 45 10.60 2.80 5.34
N GLY A 46 9.33 2.58 5.71
CA GLY A 46 8.96 1.48 6.59
C GLY A 46 9.31 0.12 5.99
N MET A 47 8.96 -0.15 4.73
CA MET A 47 9.20 -1.49 4.17
C MET A 47 10.69 -1.80 3.96
N PHE A 48 11.51 -0.80 3.58
CA PHE A 48 12.94 -1.01 3.36
C PHE A 48 13.68 -1.24 4.67
N HIS A 49 13.38 -0.47 5.72
CA HIS A 49 13.96 -0.75 7.04
C HIS A 49 13.40 -2.03 7.66
N ALA A 50 12.14 -2.38 7.42
CA ALA A 50 11.58 -3.65 7.88
C ALA A 50 12.35 -4.86 7.32
N ALA A 51 12.88 -4.76 6.10
CA ALA A 51 13.62 -5.85 5.44
C ALA A 51 14.94 -6.19 6.15
N GLU A 52 15.48 -5.30 6.98
CA GLU A 52 16.65 -5.58 7.83
C GLU A 52 16.33 -6.52 9.01
N PHE A 53 15.05 -6.63 9.37
CA PHE A 53 14.61 -7.30 10.60
C PHE A 53 13.63 -8.45 10.36
N VAL A 54 12.92 -8.43 9.23
CA VAL A 54 11.79 -9.34 8.96
C VAL A 54 11.94 -9.95 7.58
N SER A 55 11.66 -11.24 7.46
CA SER A 55 11.66 -11.93 6.16
C SER A 55 10.58 -11.37 5.22
N PRO A 56 10.80 -11.39 3.89
CA PRO A 56 9.84 -10.88 2.92
C PRO A 56 8.44 -11.50 3.04
N GLY A 57 8.36 -12.82 3.19
CA GLY A 57 7.09 -13.54 3.34
C GLY A 57 6.33 -13.07 4.57
N LEU A 58 6.99 -12.98 5.73
CA LEU A 58 6.36 -12.48 6.95
C LEU A 58 5.94 -11.01 6.84
N ALA A 59 6.77 -10.16 6.21
CA ALA A 59 6.42 -8.76 5.98
C ALA A 59 5.13 -8.63 5.15
N THR A 60 4.92 -9.48 4.13
CA THR A 60 3.68 -9.44 3.34
C THR A 60 2.42 -9.76 4.15
N VAL A 61 2.50 -10.66 5.12
CA VAL A 61 1.36 -11.04 5.97
C VAL A 61 1.01 -9.90 6.92
N ILE A 62 2.01 -9.30 7.56
CA ILE A 62 1.80 -8.18 8.49
C ILE A 62 1.30 -6.95 7.72
N ALA A 63 1.85 -6.68 6.54
CA ALA A 63 1.40 -5.63 5.65
C ALA A 63 -0.05 -5.84 5.17
N ASN A 64 -0.56 -7.09 5.16
CA ASN A 64 -1.97 -7.35 4.88
C ASN A 64 -2.91 -6.80 5.96
N GLY A 65 -2.40 -6.32 7.10
CA GLY A 65 -3.14 -5.47 8.04
C GLY A 65 -3.48 -4.07 7.51
N GLN A 66 -2.90 -3.65 6.38
CA GLN A 66 -3.15 -2.34 5.78
C GLN A 66 -4.64 -1.98 5.61
N PRO A 67 -5.53 -2.88 5.13
CA PRO A 67 -6.95 -2.57 5.01
C PRO A 67 -7.63 -2.33 6.37
N LEU A 68 -7.15 -2.96 7.46
CA LEU A 68 -7.62 -2.71 8.82
C LEU A 68 -7.29 -1.27 9.23
N ILE A 69 -6.07 -0.83 8.94
CA ILE A 69 -5.62 0.55 9.17
C ILE A 69 -6.46 1.53 8.34
N ALA A 70 -6.67 1.22 7.05
CA ALA A 70 -7.50 2.04 6.17
C ALA A 70 -8.95 2.16 6.65
N ALA A 71 -9.55 1.05 7.12
CA ALA A 71 -10.89 1.04 7.70
C ALA A 71 -10.98 1.93 8.94
N GLY A 72 -9.99 1.86 9.84
CA GLY A 72 -9.91 2.74 11.01
C GLY A 72 -9.77 4.22 10.63
N LEU A 73 -8.91 4.52 9.65
CA LEU A 73 -8.77 5.89 9.11
C LEU A 73 -10.05 6.40 8.47
N ALA A 74 -10.75 5.57 7.70
CA ALA A 74 -12.03 5.94 7.08
C ALA A 74 -13.12 6.21 8.12
N PHE A 75 -13.21 5.37 9.16
CA PHE A 75 -14.12 5.61 10.28
C PHE A 75 -13.84 6.96 10.96
N GLN A 76 -12.57 7.25 11.26
CA GLN A 76 -12.17 8.45 11.99
C GLN A 76 -12.30 9.74 11.14
N PHE A 77 -11.81 9.73 9.90
CA PHE A 77 -11.65 10.93 9.08
C PHE A 77 -12.76 11.11 8.04
N LEU A 78 -13.37 10.03 7.56
CA LEU A 78 -14.45 10.08 6.56
C LEU A 78 -15.84 9.88 7.20
N ARG A 79 -15.92 9.57 8.50
CA ARG A 79 -17.15 9.25 9.24
C ARG A 79 -17.95 8.10 8.59
N GLU A 80 -17.26 7.22 7.85
CA GLU A 80 -17.87 6.03 7.27
C GLU A 80 -18.15 5.01 8.38
N ARG A 81 -19.39 4.53 8.47
CA ARG A 81 -19.76 3.56 9.51
C ARG A 81 -19.36 2.15 9.07
N LEU A 82 -18.54 1.48 9.86
CA LEU A 82 -18.28 0.06 9.67
C LEU A 82 -19.50 -0.75 10.09
N SER A 83 -19.92 -1.67 9.24
CA SER A 83 -20.96 -2.65 9.59
C SER A 83 -20.50 -3.56 10.72
N SER A 84 -21.43 -4.24 11.40
CA SER A 84 -21.09 -5.22 12.45
C SER A 84 -20.18 -6.33 11.92
N LYS A 85 -20.35 -6.74 10.66
CA LYS A 85 -19.46 -7.69 9.97
C LYS A 85 -18.07 -7.09 9.72
N GLY A 86 -18.01 -5.80 9.40
CA GLY A 86 -16.76 -5.06 9.26
C GLY A 86 -15.96 -5.00 10.57
N TRP A 87 -16.62 -4.79 11.70
CA TRP A 87 -15.96 -4.84 13.02
C TRP A 87 -15.44 -6.24 13.36
N ILE A 88 -16.23 -7.29 13.11
CA ILE A 88 -15.79 -8.68 13.30
C ILE A 88 -14.58 -8.98 12.41
N GLY A 89 -14.63 -8.56 11.14
CA GLY A 89 -13.51 -8.68 10.22
C GLY A 89 -12.26 -7.94 10.70
N LEU A 90 -12.43 -6.75 11.29
CA LEU A 90 -11.33 -5.96 11.83
C LEU A 90 -10.59 -6.72 12.95
N TRP A 91 -11.35 -7.24 13.91
CA TRP A 91 -10.81 -7.98 15.05
C TRP A 91 -10.20 -9.33 14.63
N LEU A 92 -10.82 -10.05 13.70
CA LEU A 92 -10.26 -11.28 13.14
C LEU A 92 -8.95 -11.00 12.40
N GLY A 93 -8.92 -9.95 11.58
CA GLY A 93 -7.72 -9.51 10.86
C GLY A 93 -6.56 -9.26 11.82
N PHE A 94 -6.83 -8.49 12.87
CA PHE A 94 -5.87 -8.16 13.91
C PHE A 94 -5.42 -9.40 14.69
N ALA A 95 -6.34 -10.29 15.05
CA ALA A 95 -6.03 -11.55 15.73
C ALA A 95 -5.11 -12.45 14.88
N GLY A 96 -5.35 -12.56 13.57
CA GLY A 96 -4.50 -13.30 12.65
C GLY A 96 -3.06 -12.78 12.64
N ILE A 97 -2.89 -11.45 12.62
CA ILE A 97 -1.57 -10.81 12.70
C ILE A 97 -0.92 -11.09 14.06
N LEU A 98 -1.66 -10.98 15.18
CA LEU A 98 -1.15 -11.27 16.52
C LEU A 98 -0.77 -12.74 16.73
N ILE A 99 -1.46 -13.69 16.10
CA ILE A 99 -1.09 -15.11 16.14
C ILE A 99 0.33 -15.31 15.57
N ILE A 100 0.67 -14.57 14.51
CA ILE A 100 1.97 -14.70 13.84
C ILE A 100 3.04 -13.88 14.57
N ALA A 101 2.71 -12.62 14.89
CA ALA A 101 3.64 -11.65 15.45
C ALA A 101 3.83 -11.81 16.96
N GLY A 102 2.79 -12.23 17.70
CA GLY A 102 2.77 -12.26 19.17
C GLY A 102 3.90 -13.09 19.80
N PRO A 103 4.08 -14.37 19.44
CA PRO A 103 5.17 -15.18 19.98
C PRO A 103 6.54 -14.56 19.67
N ARG A 104 6.67 -13.97 18.48
CA ARG A 104 7.89 -13.31 17.99
C ARG A 104 8.17 -11.98 18.71
N ILE A 105 7.15 -11.23 19.12
CA ILE A 105 7.28 -9.99 19.90
C ILE A 105 7.63 -10.30 21.35
N LEU A 106 6.96 -11.29 21.94
CA LEU A 106 7.09 -11.60 23.37
C LEU A 106 8.36 -12.37 23.72
N GLN A 107 8.85 -13.21 22.80
CA GLN A 107 9.97 -14.12 23.04
C GLN A 107 11.14 -13.89 22.08
N GLY A 108 10.95 -13.06 21.04
CA GLY A 108 11.98 -12.78 20.06
C GLY A 108 12.87 -11.58 20.43
N PRO A 109 13.97 -11.37 19.69
CA PRO A 109 14.85 -10.23 19.88
C PRO A 109 14.10 -8.90 19.64
N LEU A 110 14.49 -7.85 20.35
CA LEU A 110 13.93 -6.49 20.18
C LEU A 110 13.95 -6.02 18.71
N ALA A 111 14.98 -6.42 17.96
CA ALA A 111 15.14 -6.14 16.54
C ALA A 111 13.92 -6.59 15.69
N LEU A 112 13.30 -7.72 16.05
CA LEU A 112 12.14 -8.25 15.33
C LEU A 112 10.89 -7.40 15.56
N SER A 113 10.71 -6.89 16.78
CA SER A 113 9.63 -5.95 17.13
C SER A 113 9.79 -4.61 16.41
N THR A 114 11.02 -4.13 16.26
CA THR A 114 11.35 -2.94 15.44
C THR A 114 10.94 -3.16 13.97
N GLY A 115 11.25 -4.34 13.42
CA GLY A 115 10.81 -4.75 12.09
C GLY A 115 9.29 -4.67 11.90
N PHE A 116 8.52 -5.17 12.86
CA PHE A 116 7.06 -5.11 12.81
C PHE A 116 6.51 -3.68 12.87
N ALA A 117 7.10 -2.81 13.69
CA ALA A 117 6.75 -1.40 13.74
C ALA A 117 6.98 -0.73 12.37
N TYR A 118 8.08 -1.05 11.69
CA TYR A 118 8.38 -0.56 10.35
C TYR A 118 7.39 -1.08 9.30
N VAL A 119 6.97 -2.36 9.35
CA VAL A 119 5.93 -2.87 8.44
C VAL A 119 4.59 -2.17 8.69
N LEU A 120 4.21 -1.91 9.95
CA LEU A 120 2.98 -1.20 10.29
C LEU A 120 3.03 0.27 9.83
N LEU A 121 4.18 0.94 9.97
CA LEU A 121 4.41 2.27 9.43
C LEU A 121 4.24 2.28 7.90
N ALA A 122 4.79 1.26 7.23
CA ALA A 122 4.64 1.10 5.79
C ALA A 122 3.16 0.92 5.40
N ALA A 123 2.47 0.01 6.09
CA ALA A 123 1.05 -0.28 5.87
C ALA A 123 0.19 0.98 6.09
N PHE A 124 0.50 1.79 7.09
CA PHE A 124 -0.16 3.07 7.33
C PHE A 124 0.07 4.06 6.18
N GLY A 125 1.32 4.23 5.74
CA GLY A 125 1.67 5.07 4.59
C GLY A 125 0.93 4.63 3.32
N VAL A 126 0.90 3.32 3.05
CA VAL A 126 0.17 2.71 1.94
C VAL A 126 -1.34 2.97 2.05
N ALA A 127 -1.93 2.87 3.25
CA ALA A 127 -3.35 3.16 3.47
C ALA A 127 -3.70 4.62 3.13
N VAL A 128 -2.95 5.57 3.70
CA VAL A 128 -3.11 7.01 3.41
C VAL A 128 -2.95 7.28 1.91
N GLY A 129 -1.92 6.67 1.32
CA GLY A 129 -1.62 6.79 -0.09
C GLY A 129 -2.71 6.27 -1.01
N ASN A 130 -3.29 5.09 -0.71
CA ASN A 130 -4.38 4.53 -1.49
C ASN A 130 -5.64 5.40 -1.46
N ILE A 131 -5.95 6.01 -0.31
CA ILE A 131 -7.06 6.97 -0.21
C ILE A 131 -6.80 8.18 -1.12
N ALA A 132 -5.59 8.74 -1.06
CA ALA A 132 -5.21 9.88 -1.89
C ALA A 132 -5.21 9.54 -3.40
N ILE A 133 -4.65 8.40 -3.78
CA ILE A 133 -4.64 7.87 -5.14
C ILE A 133 -6.07 7.69 -5.67
N LYS A 134 -6.98 7.16 -4.83
CA LYS A 134 -8.40 7.02 -5.21
C LYS A 134 -9.07 8.38 -5.45
N LYS A 135 -8.70 9.42 -4.70
CA LYS A 135 -9.19 10.80 -4.94
C LYS A 135 -8.61 11.42 -6.22
N LEU A 136 -7.47 10.94 -6.70
CA LEU A 136 -6.87 11.33 -7.98
C LEU A 136 -7.50 10.60 -9.18
N SER A 137 -8.10 9.42 -8.97
CA SER A 137 -8.68 8.61 -10.04
C SER A 137 -9.77 9.41 -10.79
N GLY A 138 -9.61 9.54 -12.11
CA GLY A 138 -10.52 10.32 -12.97
C GLY A 138 -10.32 11.84 -12.91
N ARG A 139 -9.45 12.35 -12.04
CA ARG A 139 -9.12 13.79 -11.93
C ARG A 139 -7.74 14.14 -12.50
N ALA A 140 -6.84 13.17 -12.59
CA ALA A 140 -5.50 13.34 -13.16
C ALA A 140 -5.12 12.13 -14.02
N ASP A 141 -4.25 12.35 -15.01
CA ASP A 141 -3.67 11.25 -15.79
C ASP A 141 -2.82 10.35 -14.89
N ALA A 142 -2.97 9.03 -15.05
CA ALA A 142 -2.31 8.05 -14.18
C ALA A 142 -0.78 8.12 -14.26
N ALA A 143 -0.20 8.31 -15.46
CA ALA A 143 1.25 8.37 -15.63
C ALA A 143 1.82 9.62 -14.96
N ILE A 144 1.17 10.78 -15.15
CA ILE A 144 1.59 12.04 -14.52
C ILE A 144 1.44 11.97 -13.00
N ALA A 145 0.27 11.59 -12.49
CA ALA A 145 0.00 11.57 -11.05
C ALA A 145 0.90 10.57 -10.31
N MET A 146 1.08 9.36 -10.85
CA MET A 146 1.92 8.34 -10.22
C MET A 146 3.41 8.64 -10.37
N GLY A 147 3.81 9.25 -11.48
CA GLY A 147 5.17 9.76 -11.64
C GLY A 147 5.52 10.82 -10.60
N LEU A 148 4.66 11.83 -10.44
CA LEU A 148 4.84 12.91 -9.45
C LEU A 148 4.83 12.39 -8.02
N GLN A 149 3.89 11.50 -7.64
CA GLN A 149 3.83 11.00 -6.26
C GLN A 149 5.10 10.20 -5.89
N LEU A 150 5.64 9.41 -6.84
CA LEU A 150 6.90 8.69 -6.64
C LEU A 150 8.08 9.65 -6.42
N LEU A 151 8.19 10.71 -7.23
CA LEU A 151 9.26 11.69 -7.09
C LEU A 151 9.12 12.50 -5.79
N ILE A 152 7.92 12.95 -5.45
CA ILE A 152 7.67 13.70 -4.21
C ILE A 152 8.00 12.85 -2.99
N GLY A 153 7.59 11.58 -2.97
CA GLY A 153 7.94 10.68 -1.87
C GLY A 153 9.41 10.28 -1.85
N ALA A 154 10.12 10.36 -2.99
CA ALA A 154 11.55 10.13 -3.04
C ALA A 154 12.36 11.26 -2.37
N VAL A 155 11.83 12.48 -2.28
CA VAL A 155 12.53 13.63 -1.67
C VAL A 155 12.91 13.37 -0.19
N PRO A 156 11.97 13.05 0.73
CA PRO A 156 12.34 12.77 2.12
C PRO A 156 13.23 11.53 2.23
N LEU A 157 13.04 10.53 1.38
CA LEU A 157 13.90 9.34 1.35
C LEU A 157 15.33 9.67 0.92
N ALA A 158 15.50 10.56 -0.05
CA ALA A 158 16.81 11.01 -0.50
C ALA A 158 17.50 11.86 0.57
N PHE A 159 16.75 12.73 1.25
CA PHE A 159 17.26 13.51 2.36
C PHE A 159 17.73 12.62 3.52
N LEU A 160 16.94 11.61 3.89
CA LEU A 160 17.35 10.64 4.92
C LEU A 160 18.58 9.84 4.49
N ALA A 161 18.59 9.30 3.27
CA ALA A 161 19.75 8.55 2.76
C ALA A 161 21.03 9.40 2.76
N LEU A 162 20.95 10.69 2.42
CA LEU A 162 22.10 11.61 2.50
C LEU A 162 22.63 11.81 3.93
N LEU A 163 21.79 11.66 4.95
CA LEU A 163 22.16 11.86 6.35
C LEU A 163 22.61 10.57 7.04
N THR A 164 22.11 9.42 6.61
CA THR A 164 22.27 8.15 7.33
C THR A 164 23.08 7.11 6.59
N GLU A 165 23.22 7.22 5.27
CA GLU A 165 23.87 6.21 4.42
C GLU A 165 25.17 6.74 3.81
N ASP A 166 26.19 5.87 3.75
CA ASP A 166 27.42 6.14 3.01
C ASP A 166 27.22 5.82 1.52
N GLN A 167 27.14 6.87 0.70
CA GLN A 167 26.91 6.73 -0.74
C GLN A 167 28.07 6.05 -1.48
N GLY A 168 29.28 6.04 -0.90
CA GLY A 168 30.44 5.38 -1.47
C GLY A 168 30.36 3.85 -1.44
N GLN A 169 29.44 3.27 -0.67
CA GLN A 169 29.28 1.81 -0.56
C GLN A 169 28.35 1.20 -1.61
N ILE A 170 27.79 2.01 -2.52
CA ILE A 170 26.95 1.47 -3.59
C ILE A 170 27.85 0.75 -4.60
N ASP A 171 27.80 -0.58 -4.60
CA ASP A 171 28.38 -1.41 -5.66
C ASP A 171 27.46 -1.39 -6.89
N TRP A 172 27.88 -0.63 -7.91
CA TRP A 172 27.18 -0.51 -9.19
C TRP A 172 27.41 -1.74 -10.10
N SER A 173 27.22 -2.93 -9.54
CA SER A 173 27.33 -4.18 -10.27
C SER A 173 26.19 -4.35 -11.29
N PRO A 174 26.39 -5.14 -12.37
CA PRO A 174 25.32 -5.46 -13.31
C PRO A 174 24.10 -6.10 -12.63
N VAL A 175 24.31 -6.89 -11.57
CA VAL A 175 23.24 -7.52 -10.79
C VAL A 175 22.42 -6.45 -10.05
N PHE A 176 23.07 -5.47 -9.43
CA PHE A 176 22.39 -4.35 -8.78
C PHE A 176 21.57 -3.55 -9.79
N ILE A 177 22.15 -3.20 -10.94
CA ILE A 177 21.47 -2.43 -11.99
C ILE A 177 20.26 -3.20 -12.53
N ALA A 178 20.41 -4.49 -12.84
CA ALA A 178 19.32 -5.34 -13.30
C ALA A 178 18.19 -5.44 -12.27
N SER A 179 18.54 -5.61 -10.99
CA SER A 179 17.59 -5.66 -9.88
C SER A 179 16.85 -4.33 -9.72
N LEU A 180 17.57 -3.20 -9.79
CA LEU A 180 16.99 -1.86 -9.69
C LEU A 180 16.03 -1.59 -10.86
N LEU A 181 16.42 -1.92 -12.10
CA LEU A 181 15.57 -1.76 -13.28
C LEU A 181 14.32 -2.64 -13.18
N GLY A 182 14.47 -3.91 -12.78
CA GLY A 182 13.35 -4.84 -12.60
C GLY A 182 12.38 -4.38 -11.52
N LEU A 183 12.88 -3.87 -10.39
CA LEU A 183 12.04 -3.36 -9.32
C LEU A 183 11.39 -2.03 -9.68
N ALA A 184 12.10 -1.12 -10.35
CA ALA A 184 11.59 0.22 -10.65
C ALA A 184 10.63 0.26 -11.84
N ILE A 185 10.92 -0.46 -12.93
CA ILE A 185 10.12 -0.35 -14.15
C ILE A 185 8.87 -1.24 -14.07
N PRO A 186 8.94 -2.58 -14.20
CA PRO A 186 7.74 -3.41 -14.09
C PRO A 186 7.21 -3.49 -12.66
N GLY A 187 8.10 -3.57 -11.65
CA GLY A 187 7.71 -3.73 -10.24
C GLY A 187 7.15 -2.47 -9.57
N THR A 188 7.29 -1.29 -10.18
CA THR A 188 6.84 -0.02 -9.56
C THR A 188 6.13 0.88 -10.54
N ALA A 189 6.79 1.35 -11.59
CA ALA A 189 6.19 2.28 -12.55
C ALA A 189 4.94 1.67 -13.20
N LEU A 190 5.09 0.49 -13.81
CA LEU A 190 3.97 -0.22 -14.44
C LEU A 190 2.91 -0.62 -13.41
N ALA A 191 3.32 -1.14 -12.25
CA ALA A 191 2.41 -1.55 -11.19
C ALA A 191 1.53 -0.39 -10.67
N PHE A 192 2.12 0.78 -10.38
CA PHE A 192 1.35 1.95 -9.93
C PHE A 192 0.46 2.52 -11.02
N TRP A 193 0.93 2.54 -12.27
CA TRP A 193 0.10 2.97 -13.40
C TRP A 193 -1.12 2.05 -13.57
N LEU A 194 -0.91 0.72 -13.57
CA LEU A 194 -1.99 -0.28 -13.63
C LEU A 194 -2.95 -0.16 -12.44
N TRP A 195 -2.42 0.05 -11.25
CA TRP A 195 -3.23 0.24 -10.04
C TRP A 195 -4.12 1.47 -10.17
N GLN A 196 -3.55 2.63 -10.51
CA GLN A 196 -4.33 3.85 -10.65
C GLN A 196 -5.34 3.78 -11.80
N TYR A 197 -4.96 3.17 -12.92
CA TYR A 197 -5.86 2.90 -14.04
C TYR A 197 -7.04 2.00 -13.62
N THR A 198 -6.76 0.94 -12.84
CA THR A 198 -7.77 0.03 -12.31
C THR A 198 -8.71 0.76 -11.34
N LEU A 199 -8.16 1.56 -10.42
CA LEU A 199 -8.96 2.37 -9.49
C LEU A 199 -9.82 3.43 -10.19
N GLY A 200 -9.47 3.83 -11.42
CA GLY A 200 -10.32 4.65 -12.28
C GLY A 200 -11.54 3.92 -12.85
N LYS A 201 -11.52 2.59 -12.90
CA LYS A 201 -12.57 1.76 -13.53
C LYS A 201 -13.43 0.99 -12.55
N ILE A 202 -12.89 0.63 -11.38
CA ILE A 202 -13.60 -0.16 -10.37
C ILE A 202 -13.58 0.50 -8.99
N GLU A 203 -14.52 0.10 -8.14
CA GLU A 203 -14.52 0.49 -6.73
C GLU A 203 -13.25 -0.01 -6.02
N LEU A 204 -12.73 0.77 -5.06
CA LEU A 204 -11.54 0.40 -4.29
C LEU A 204 -11.72 -0.94 -3.57
N SER A 205 -12.92 -1.20 -3.04
CA SER A 205 -13.25 -2.48 -2.38
C SER A 205 -13.12 -3.68 -3.32
N LYS A 206 -13.46 -3.54 -4.61
CA LYS A 206 -13.29 -4.62 -5.61
C LYS A 206 -11.82 -4.82 -5.97
N ALA A 207 -11.06 -3.73 -6.10
CA ALA A 207 -9.63 -3.79 -6.38
C ALA A 207 -8.84 -4.44 -5.23
N ASN A 208 -9.21 -4.14 -3.98
CA ASN A 208 -8.55 -4.68 -2.79
C ASN A 208 -8.70 -6.19 -2.63
N VAL A 209 -9.64 -6.84 -3.33
CA VAL A 209 -9.71 -8.31 -3.34
C VAL A 209 -8.42 -8.94 -3.89
N PHE A 210 -7.75 -8.28 -4.83
CA PHE A 210 -6.46 -8.77 -5.34
C PHE A 210 -5.33 -8.65 -4.32
N SER A 211 -5.45 -7.76 -3.34
CA SER A 211 -4.47 -7.61 -2.26
C SER A 211 -4.42 -8.83 -1.33
N PHE A 212 -5.44 -9.70 -1.32
CA PHE A 212 -5.41 -10.98 -0.60
C PHE A 212 -4.45 -11.99 -1.22
N LEU A 213 -4.10 -11.83 -2.50
CA LEU A 213 -3.12 -12.69 -3.14
C LEU A 213 -1.68 -12.35 -2.72
N VAL A 214 -1.45 -11.14 -2.22
CA VAL A 214 -0.11 -10.66 -1.81
C VAL A 214 0.53 -11.57 -0.76
N PRO A 215 -0.11 -11.93 0.37
CA PRO A 215 0.50 -12.82 1.35
C PRO A 215 0.66 -14.25 0.84
N VAL A 216 -0.23 -14.73 -0.04
CA VAL A 216 -0.11 -16.06 -0.65
C VAL A 216 1.16 -16.11 -1.50
N PHE A 217 1.32 -15.18 -2.44
CA PHE A 217 2.52 -15.09 -3.26
C PHE A 217 3.76 -14.78 -2.43
N GLY A 218 3.66 -13.86 -1.46
CA GLY A 218 4.76 -13.47 -0.59
C GLY A 218 5.31 -14.64 0.22
N LEU A 219 4.45 -15.44 0.84
CA LEU A 219 4.85 -16.63 1.58
C LEU A 219 5.36 -17.75 0.67
N THR A 220 4.72 -17.98 -0.49
CA THR A 220 5.19 -19.01 -1.43
C THR A 220 6.56 -18.66 -2.01
N ILE A 221 6.78 -17.40 -2.41
CA ILE A 221 8.08 -16.91 -2.89
C ILE A 221 9.10 -16.91 -1.75
N GLY A 222 8.72 -16.48 -0.55
CA GLY A 222 9.56 -16.54 0.65
C GLY A 222 10.04 -17.97 0.94
N ALA A 223 9.14 -18.95 0.89
CA ALA A 223 9.50 -20.35 1.11
C ALA A 223 10.40 -20.89 -0.01
N ALA A 224 10.08 -20.60 -1.27
CA ALA A 224 10.79 -21.15 -2.43
C ALA A 224 12.18 -20.54 -2.65
N PHE A 225 12.35 -19.24 -2.43
CA PHE A 225 13.57 -18.51 -2.78
C PHE A 225 14.38 -18.04 -1.56
N PHE A 226 13.74 -17.85 -0.39
CA PHE A 226 14.39 -17.34 0.82
C PHE A 226 14.49 -18.39 1.94
N GLY A 227 14.07 -19.63 1.68
CA GLY A 227 14.13 -20.72 2.65
C GLY A 227 13.21 -20.52 3.86
N GLU A 228 12.17 -19.69 3.73
CA GLU A 228 11.24 -19.42 4.83
C GLU A 228 10.42 -20.68 5.20
N ARG A 229 10.46 -21.06 6.48
CA ARG A 229 9.66 -22.18 6.98
C ARG A 229 8.22 -21.74 7.20
N LEU A 230 7.30 -22.29 6.41
CA LEU A 230 5.86 -22.11 6.59
C LEU A 230 5.36 -22.98 7.75
N THR A 231 5.40 -22.44 8.95
CA THR A 231 4.88 -23.13 10.13
C THR A 231 3.35 -23.17 10.12
N PRO A 232 2.72 -24.15 10.79
CA PRO A 232 1.27 -24.18 10.95
C PRO A 232 0.70 -22.88 11.53
N LEU A 233 1.47 -22.22 12.41
CA LEU A 233 1.12 -20.92 12.99
C LEU A 233 1.02 -19.82 11.93
N ILE A 234 1.99 -19.75 10.99
CA ILE A 234 1.98 -18.76 9.89
C ILE A 234 0.79 -19.02 8.97
N ILE A 235 0.52 -20.29 8.63
CA ILE A 235 -0.59 -20.67 7.76
C ILE A 235 -1.93 -20.29 8.40
N MET A 236 -2.14 -20.68 9.66
CA MET A 236 -3.35 -20.38 10.41
C MET A 236 -3.56 -18.87 10.59
N GLY A 237 -2.53 -18.15 11.02
CA GLY A 237 -2.61 -16.71 11.21
C GLY A 237 -2.89 -15.98 9.89
N THR A 238 -2.29 -16.41 8.79
CA THR A 238 -2.52 -15.83 7.45
C THR A 238 -3.95 -16.08 6.99
N ALA A 239 -4.47 -17.30 7.19
CA ALA A 239 -5.85 -17.64 6.87
C ALA A 239 -6.85 -16.79 7.67
N ILE A 240 -6.63 -16.63 8.98
CA ILE A 240 -7.46 -15.80 9.85
C ILE A 240 -7.37 -14.32 9.45
N ALA A 241 -6.16 -13.81 9.19
CA ALA A 241 -5.96 -12.43 8.78
C ALA A 241 -6.67 -12.11 7.45
N THR A 242 -6.49 -13.00 6.46
CA THR A 242 -7.13 -12.91 5.15
C THR A 242 -8.66 -12.98 5.27
N ALA A 243 -9.19 -13.89 6.07
CA ALA A 243 -10.63 -14.00 6.31
C ALA A 243 -11.21 -12.75 7.01
N GLY A 244 -10.49 -12.21 7.98
CA GLY A 244 -10.87 -10.98 8.67
C GLY A 244 -10.93 -9.79 7.71
N VAL A 245 -9.86 -9.58 6.95
CA VAL A 245 -9.82 -8.52 5.93
C VAL A 245 -10.91 -8.76 4.87
N TRP A 246 -11.20 -10.00 4.46
CA TRP A 246 -12.31 -10.30 3.54
C TRP A 246 -13.66 -9.85 4.12
N LEU A 247 -13.96 -10.18 5.38
CA LEU A 247 -15.17 -9.73 6.06
C LEU A 247 -15.27 -8.19 6.13
N THR A 248 -14.16 -7.47 6.26
CA THR A 248 -14.18 -5.99 6.20
C THR A 248 -14.57 -5.43 4.84
N THR A 249 -14.33 -6.19 3.77
CA THR A 249 -14.63 -5.76 2.39
C THR A 249 -16.06 -6.11 1.95
N ILE A 250 -16.77 -6.96 2.68
CA ILE A 250 -18.17 -7.30 2.39
C ILE A 250 -19.06 -6.12 2.79
N LYS A 251 -19.63 -5.43 1.81
CA LYS A 251 -20.70 -4.44 2.04
C LYS A 251 -21.85 -5.14 2.77
N SER A 252 -22.23 -4.62 3.94
CA SER A 252 -23.48 -5.03 4.59
C SER A 252 -24.65 -4.48 3.77
N SER A 253 -25.64 -5.31 3.49
CA SER A 253 -26.87 -4.94 2.77
C SER A 253 -27.64 -3.77 3.40
N SER A 254 -27.25 -3.33 4.60
CA SER A 254 -27.77 -2.17 5.32
C SER A 254 -27.20 -0.81 4.86
N ASP A 255 -26.11 -0.77 4.09
CA ASP A 255 -25.49 0.49 3.58
C ASP A 255 -26.05 0.95 2.24
N VAL A 256 -27.01 0.22 1.66
CA VAL A 256 -27.78 0.68 0.49
C VAL A 256 -28.99 1.47 1.00
N GLN A 257 -28.78 2.68 1.49
CA GLN A 257 -29.88 3.64 1.53
C GLN A 257 -30.18 4.10 0.09
N PRO A 258 -31.43 3.99 -0.39
CA PRO A 258 -31.79 4.54 -1.69
C PRO A 258 -31.56 6.04 -1.64
N LYS A 259 -30.82 6.60 -2.62
CA LYS A 259 -30.85 8.05 -2.88
C LYS A 259 -32.32 8.45 -3.00
N ALA A 260 -32.82 9.22 -2.03
CA ALA A 260 -34.15 9.79 -2.09
C ALA A 260 -34.30 10.53 -3.43
N LYS A 261 -35.25 10.07 -4.24
CA LYS A 261 -35.68 10.69 -5.49
C LYS A 261 -36.32 12.04 -5.12
N GLY A 262 -35.51 13.09 -5.08
CA GLY A 262 -35.99 14.46 -4.95
C GLY A 262 -36.35 15.04 -6.31
N ALA A 263 -37.57 15.58 -6.40
CA ALA A 263 -38.10 16.46 -7.44
C ALA A 263 -38.54 15.83 -8.76
N ARG A 264 -39.84 15.49 -8.83
CA ARG A 264 -40.79 15.97 -9.86
C ARG A 264 -42.17 15.40 -9.55
N ASP A 265 -42.99 16.18 -8.86
CA ASP A 265 -44.36 16.50 -9.27
C ASP A 265 -45.00 17.38 -8.20
N GLY A 266 -45.27 18.62 -8.58
CA GLY A 266 -45.72 19.65 -7.66
C GLY A 266 -45.61 21.02 -8.30
N ARG A 267 -46.33 21.22 -9.40
CA ARG A 267 -46.98 22.49 -9.73
C ARG A 267 -48.14 22.19 -10.69
N ALA A 268 -49.32 22.38 -10.11
CA ALA A 268 -50.58 22.67 -10.79
C ALA A 268 -50.47 23.89 -11.70
#